data_AF-A0A257HVI6-F1
#
_entry.id   AF-A0A257HVI6-F1
#
_cell.length_a   1.000
_cell.length_b   1.000
_cell.length_c   1.000
_cell.angle_alpha   90.00
_cell.angle_beta   90.00
_cell.angle_gamma   90.00
#
_symmetry.space_group_name_H-M   'P 1'
#
loop_
_entity.id
_entity.type
_entity.pdbx_description
1 polymer ?
#
loop_
_entity_poly.entity_id
_entity_poly.type
_entity_poly.pdbx_seq_one_letter_code
_entity_poly.pdbx_strand_id
1 'polypeptide(L)'
;MKKNTVLISILILMNLVCYSQLPKDSSSFLTSKERSMVVIAGLTAQGNIVELKDALSQGLNAGLSISEVKEMLVQLYAYTGFPRSLNALNCLMGLVNERKANGIQDLEGKQKTNEKLNKPLIEIGTENQTKLVGNKISGGVYDFAPTIDQYLKEHLFGAIFGNDILDWKTRELITISALASLKGTEPQLRSHLGVGMYNGLTTKQLSEILHLVEKSVHLQQGIIAKKVFQSLLDKKPYQSEETINEIVFPKGQKINSDNFSGIAWLQQLIMSDSSNGIQVGSVTFEPGARTKWHYHPSGQILLAIDGLGYYQEKGSPKRLIRKGETVKCPANKPHWHGASPNQVFVQIAITDSKKGGAVWLEQVSDLEYF
;
A
#
# COMPACT_ATOMS: atom_id res chain seq x y z
N MET A 1 15.19 61.94 16.08
CA MET A 1 15.13 60.49 16.41
C MET A 1 13.77 59.94 16.03
N LYS A 2 13.78 58.96 15.11
CA LYS A 2 12.76 57.96 14.70
C LYS A 2 11.31 58.08 15.24
N LYS A 3 10.35 58.11 14.31
CA LYS A 3 9.51 56.94 13.92
C LYS A 3 8.72 57.27 12.65
N ASN A 4 9.09 56.62 11.55
CA ASN A 4 8.30 56.56 10.32
C ASN A 4 7.18 55.54 10.53
N THR A 5 5.93 55.96 10.39
CA THR A 5 4.78 55.06 10.29
C THR A 5 4.48 54.88 8.80
N VAL A 6 4.90 53.75 8.23
CA VAL A 6 4.53 53.36 6.87
C VAL A 6 3.15 52.70 6.93
N LEU A 7 2.16 53.36 6.34
CA LEU A 7 0.87 52.76 6.01
C LEU A 7 1.08 51.77 4.85
N ILE A 8 0.87 50.47 5.07
CA ILE A 8 0.81 49.47 4.01
C ILE A 8 -0.67 49.23 3.69
N SER A 9 -1.13 49.83 2.59
CA SER A 9 -2.42 49.52 1.98
C SER A 9 -2.32 48.17 1.26
N ILE A 10 -3.09 47.17 1.69
CA ILE A 10 -3.19 45.87 1.02
C ILE A 10 -4.11 46.04 -0.20
N LEU A 11 -3.53 46.05 -1.40
CA LEU A 11 -4.25 45.99 -2.66
C LEU A 11 -4.51 44.51 -3.00
N ILE A 12 -5.77 44.07 -2.91
CA ILE A 12 -6.20 42.76 -3.36
C ILE A 12 -6.41 42.84 -4.89
N LEU A 13 -5.44 42.38 -5.68
CA LEU A 13 -5.65 42.14 -7.11
C LEU A 13 -6.29 40.76 -7.32
N MET A 14 -7.59 40.73 -7.55
CA MET A 14 -8.27 39.59 -8.17
C MET A 14 -7.83 39.50 -9.64
N ASN A 15 -6.95 38.55 -9.96
CA ASN A 15 -6.68 38.17 -11.34
C ASN A 15 -7.85 37.33 -11.86
N LEU A 16 -8.73 37.97 -12.64
CA LEU A 16 -9.65 37.29 -13.55
C LEU A 16 -8.82 36.67 -14.69
N VAL A 17 -8.62 35.35 -14.63
CA VAL A 17 -8.10 34.59 -15.75
C VAL A 17 -9.25 34.32 -16.72
N CYS A 18 -9.15 34.87 -17.93
CA CYS A 18 -10.03 34.52 -19.05
C CYS A 18 -9.87 33.03 -19.37
N TYR A 19 -10.92 32.25 -19.16
CA TYR A 19 -11.02 30.87 -19.62
C TYR A 19 -11.17 30.86 -21.14
N SER A 20 -10.10 30.50 -21.86
CA SER A 20 -10.23 29.95 -23.21
C SER A 20 -10.88 28.56 -23.10
N GLN A 21 -11.97 28.33 -23.84
CA GLN A 21 -12.71 27.07 -23.85
C GLN A 21 -11.79 25.90 -24.26
N LEU A 22 -11.56 24.97 -23.33
CA LEU A 22 -10.87 23.70 -23.61
C LEU A 22 -11.79 22.76 -24.40
N PRO A 23 -11.23 21.84 -25.22
CA PRO A 23 -12.02 20.97 -26.09
C PRO A 23 -12.95 20.06 -25.28
N LYS A 24 -14.22 20.03 -25.70
CA LYS A 24 -15.24 19.09 -25.23
C LYS A 24 -14.95 17.70 -25.77
N ASP A 25 -14.15 16.93 -25.05
CA ASP A 25 -14.36 15.49 -24.94
C ASP A 25 -13.65 14.96 -23.69
N SER A 26 -14.32 15.01 -22.55
CA SER A 26 -13.79 14.44 -21.30
C SER A 26 -14.72 13.33 -20.83
N SER A 27 -14.50 12.12 -21.37
CA SER A 27 -15.05 10.90 -20.76
C SER A 27 -14.76 10.94 -19.25
N SER A 28 -15.81 10.78 -18.45
CA SER A 28 -15.67 10.76 -16.99
C SER A 28 -15.03 9.48 -16.45
N PHE A 29 -14.74 8.52 -17.31
CA PHE A 29 -14.25 7.19 -16.95
C PHE A 29 -13.02 6.81 -17.77
N LEU A 30 -12.24 5.86 -17.25
CA LEU A 30 -11.13 5.26 -17.95
C LEU A 30 -11.60 4.41 -19.14
N THR A 31 -10.78 4.38 -20.19
CA THR A 31 -10.88 3.42 -21.28
C THR A 31 -10.43 2.03 -20.82
N SER A 32 -10.76 0.98 -21.57
CA SER A 32 -10.33 -0.40 -21.25
C SER A 32 -8.80 -0.55 -21.25
N LYS A 33 -8.10 0.18 -22.12
CA LYS A 33 -6.63 0.26 -22.13
C LYS A 33 -6.10 0.87 -20.84
N GLU A 34 -6.60 2.04 -20.46
CA GLU A 34 -6.20 2.73 -19.23
C GLU A 34 -6.46 1.86 -17.98
N ARG A 35 -7.61 1.18 -17.89
CA ARG A 35 -7.89 0.23 -16.78
C ARG A 35 -6.85 -0.88 -16.71
N SER A 36 -6.48 -1.45 -17.85
CA SER A 36 -5.45 -2.51 -17.92
C SER A 36 -4.09 -1.96 -17.49
N MET A 37 -3.74 -0.74 -17.91
CA MET A 37 -2.50 -0.08 -17.49
C MET A 37 -2.44 0.17 -15.98
N VAL A 38 -3.56 0.56 -15.35
CA VAL A 38 -3.65 0.71 -13.89
C VAL A 38 -3.27 -0.60 -13.19
N VAL A 39 -3.89 -1.71 -13.58
CA VAL A 39 -3.66 -3.01 -12.94
C VAL A 39 -2.22 -3.50 -13.18
N ILE A 40 -1.70 -3.41 -14.41
CA ILE A 40 -0.32 -3.78 -14.75
C ILE A 40 0.69 -2.97 -13.91
N ALA A 41 0.48 -1.66 -13.79
CA ALA A 41 1.36 -0.78 -13.02
C ALA A 41 1.36 -1.13 -11.52
N GLY A 42 0.18 -1.36 -10.95
CA GLY A 42 0.04 -1.73 -9.54
C GLY A 42 0.66 -3.09 -9.21
N LEU A 43 0.42 -4.12 -10.04
CA LEU A 43 1.00 -5.46 -9.85
C LEU A 43 2.52 -5.45 -10.04
N THR A 44 3.02 -4.64 -10.98
CA THR A 44 4.47 -4.39 -11.13
C THR A 44 5.05 -3.77 -9.86
N ALA A 45 4.37 -2.77 -9.28
CA ALA A 45 4.80 -2.13 -8.05
C ALA A 45 4.82 -3.09 -6.85
N GLN A 46 3.86 -4.01 -6.78
CA GLN A 46 3.80 -5.08 -5.77
C GLN A 46 4.85 -6.19 -6.00
N GLY A 47 5.38 -6.32 -7.23
CA GLY A 47 6.23 -7.44 -7.61
C GLY A 47 5.47 -8.77 -7.73
N ASN A 48 4.15 -8.74 -7.91
CA ASN A 48 3.31 -9.92 -8.05
C ASN A 48 3.35 -10.45 -9.50
N ILE A 49 4.40 -11.20 -9.83
CA ILE A 49 4.65 -11.66 -11.20
C ILE A 49 3.58 -12.62 -11.74
N VAL A 50 2.95 -13.41 -10.85
CA VAL A 50 1.94 -14.40 -11.25
C VAL A 50 0.70 -13.68 -11.80
N GLU A 51 0.10 -12.79 -11.01
CA GLU A 51 -1.06 -12.01 -11.47
C GLU A 51 -0.70 -11.00 -12.56
N LEU A 52 0.55 -10.50 -12.56
CA LEU A 52 1.02 -9.60 -13.61
C LEU A 52 0.97 -10.27 -14.99
N LYS A 53 1.34 -11.55 -15.11
CA LYS A 53 1.28 -12.27 -16.41
C LYS A 53 -0.16 -12.27 -16.97
N ASP A 54 -1.15 -12.52 -16.12
CA ASP A 54 -2.55 -12.52 -16.50
C ASP A 54 -3.03 -11.12 -16.90
N ALA A 55 -2.67 -10.10 -16.13
CA ALA A 55 -2.99 -8.70 -16.42
C ALA A 55 -2.37 -8.23 -17.74
N LEU A 56 -1.13 -8.61 -18.04
CA LEU A 56 -0.46 -8.32 -19.31
C LEU A 56 -1.20 -8.97 -20.48
N SER A 57 -1.60 -10.24 -20.36
CA SER A 57 -2.37 -10.95 -21.39
C SER A 57 -3.72 -10.30 -21.65
N GLN A 58 -4.44 -9.94 -20.59
CA GLN A 58 -5.71 -9.19 -20.68
C GLN A 58 -5.52 -7.82 -21.34
N GLY A 59 -4.45 -7.11 -20.98
CA GLY A 59 -4.11 -5.82 -21.56
C GLY A 59 -3.85 -5.89 -23.07
N LEU A 60 -3.05 -6.86 -23.52
CA LEU A 60 -2.80 -7.11 -24.95
C LEU A 60 -4.10 -7.46 -25.69
N ASN A 61 -4.95 -8.31 -25.10
CA ASN A 61 -6.26 -8.64 -25.66
C ASN A 61 -7.21 -7.43 -25.72
N ALA A 62 -7.09 -6.48 -24.78
CA ALA A 62 -7.82 -5.22 -24.76
C ALA A 62 -7.23 -4.16 -25.72
N GLY A 63 -6.22 -4.54 -26.53
CA GLY A 63 -5.63 -3.73 -27.58
C GLY A 63 -4.44 -2.88 -27.14
N LEU A 64 -3.90 -3.07 -25.93
CA LEU A 64 -2.58 -2.51 -25.61
C LEU A 64 -1.54 -3.06 -26.57
N SER A 65 -0.72 -2.17 -27.10
CA SER A 65 0.41 -2.57 -27.93
C SER A 65 1.62 -2.95 -27.07
N ILE A 66 2.49 -3.80 -27.63
CA ILE A 66 3.76 -4.17 -27.02
C ILE A 66 4.59 -2.91 -26.72
N SER A 67 4.60 -1.90 -27.60
CA SER A 67 5.31 -0.64 -27.38
C SER A 67 4.80 0.13 -26.16
N GLU A 68 3.48 0.24 -25.97
CA GLU A 68 2.87 0.92 -24.81
C GLU A 68 3.23 0.19 -23.51
N VAL A 69 3.16 -1.14 -23.51
CA VAL A 69 3.50 -1.95 -22.32
C VAL A 69 5.00 -1.92 -22.03
N LYS A 70 5.88 -1.95 -23.03
CA LYS A 70 7.32 -1.75 -22.81
C LYS A 70 7.58 -0.39 -22.19
N GLU A 71 6.95 0.66 -22.72
CA GLU A 71 7.18 2.03 -22.27
C GLU A 71 6.71 2.27 -20.83
N MET A 72 5.53 1.75 -20.46
CA MET A 72 5.07 1.84 -19.07
C MET A 72 6.00 1.11 -18.11
N LEU A 73 6.46 -0.11 -18.47
CA LEU A 73 7.30 -0.91 -17.59
C LEU A 73 8.69 -0.28 -17.42
N VAL A 74 9.24 0.33 -18.49
CA VAL A 74 10.46 1.12 -18.41
C VAL A 74 10.27 2.33 -17.50
N GLN A 75 9.18 3.10 -17.64
CA GLN A 75 8.92 4.23 -16.73
C GLN A 75 8.88 3.80 -15.26
N LEU A 76 8.27 2.64 -14.96
CA LEU A 76 8.04 2.18 -13.60
C LEU A 76 9.29 1.89 -12.79
N TYR A 77 10.49 1.75 -13.39
CA TYR A 77 11.71 1.55 -12.60
C TYR A 77 11.97 2.72 -11.64
N ALA A 78 11.64 3.95 -12.06
CA ALA A 78 11.86 5.15 -11.27
C ALA A 78 10.96 5.25 -10.03
N TYR A 79 9.84 4.52 -10.04
CA TYR A 79 8.83 4.56 -8.97
C TYR A 79 8.80 3.27 -8.13
N THR A 80 9.11 2.13 -8.74
CA THR A 80 8.97 0.81 -8.12
C THR A 80 10.31 0.13 -7.83
N GLY A 81 11.41 0.71 -8.35
CA GLY A 81 12.76 0.17 -8.29
C GLY A 81 13.12 -0.66 -9.53
N PHE A 82 14.40 -0.64 -9.89
CA PHE A 82 14.94 -1.32 -11.08
C PHE A 82 14.57 -2.82 -11.16
N PRO A 83 14.71 -3.62 -10.08
CA PRO A 83 14.43 -5.05 -10.15
C PRO A 83 12.97 -5.39 -10.51
N ARG A 84 12.00 -4.62 -9.99
CA ARG A 84 10.56 -4.89 -10.26
C ARG A 84 10.20 -4.62 -11.71
N SER A 85 10.66 -3.50 -12.26
CA SER A 85 10.52 -3.16 -13.67
C SER A 85 11.19 -4.20 -14.57
N LEU A 86 12.42 -4.63 -14.27
CA LEU A 86 13.12 -5.64 -15.05
C LEU A 86 12.41 -7.00 -15.04
N ASN A 87 11.92 -7.44 -13.89
CA ASN A 87 11.15 -8.68 -13.78
C ASN A 87 9.85 -8.61 -14.59
N ALA A 88 9.16 -7.48 -14.57
CA ALA A 88 7.96 -7.25 -15.37
C ALA A 88 8.27 -7.28 -16.88
N LEU A 89 9.37 -6.68 -17.32
CA LEU A 89 9.82 -6.73 -18.72
C LEU A 89 10.14 -8.15 -19.17
N ASN A 90 10.79 -8.95 -18.32
CA ASN A 90 11.04 -10.37 -18.60
C ASN A 90 9.74 -11.18 -18.68
N CYS A 91 8.77 -10.88 -17.80
CA CYS A 91 7.43 -11.48 -17.85
C CYS A 91 6.71 -11.16 -19.17
N LEU A 92 6.71 -9.88 -19.59
CA LEU A 92 6.15 -9.46 -20.89
C LEU A 92 6.84 -10.17 -22.06
N MET A 93 8.18 -10.22 -22.06
CA MET A 93 8.95 -10.88 -23.11
C MET A 93 8.57 -12.36 -23.23
N GLY A 94 8.49 -13.08 -22.10
CA GLY A 94 8.05 -14.48 -22.08
C GLY A 94 6.63 -14.66 -22.61
N LEU A 95 5.70 -13.81 -22.19
CA LEU A 95 4.31 -13.84 -22.63
C LEU A 95 4.16 -13.57 -24.14
N VAL A 96 4.84 -12.56 -24.67
CA VAL A 96 4.78 -12.24 -26.12
C VAL A 96 5.36 -13.38 -26.96
N ASN A 97 6.45 -13.99 -26.50
CA ASN A 97 7.02 -15.15 -27.18
C ASN A 97 6.07 -16.36 -27.17
N GLU A 98 5.43 -16.63 -26.04
CA GLU A 98 4.42 -17.69 -25.88
C GLU A 98 3.21 -17.44 -26.80
N ARG A 99 2.68 -16.22 -26.81
CA ARG A 99 1.55 -15.82 -27.66
C ARG A 99 1.89 -15.98 -29.14
N LYS A 100 3.08 -15.54 -29.56
CA LYS A 100 3.59 -15.70 -30.93
C LYS A 100 3.73 -17.18 -31.32
N ALA A 101 4.27 -18.02 -30.43
CA ALA A 101 4.40 -19.46 -30.68
C ALA A 101 3.03 -20.14 -30.85
N ASN A 102 1.99 -19.62 -30.19
CA ASN A 102 0.60 -20.05 -30.32
C ASN A 102 -0.16 -19.37 -31.49
N GLY A 103 0.54 -18.68 -32.39
CA GLY A 103 -0.06 -18.04 -33.56
C GLY A 103 -0.83 -16.75 -33.27
N ILE A 104 -0.74 -16.21 -32.06
CA ILE A 104 -1.36 -14.92 -31.70
C ILE A 104 -0.40 -13.80 -32.10
N GLN A 105 -0.88 -12.87 -32.94
CA GLN A 105 -0.13 -11.69 -33.35
C GLN A 105 -0.60 -10.47 -32.55
N ASP A 106 0.22 -10.04 -31.60
CA ASP A 106 -0.03 -8.84 -30.81
C ASP A 106 0.27 -7.55 -31.59
N LEU A 107 -0.37 -6.46 -31.21
CA LEU A 107 -0.10 -5.14 -31.77
C LEU A 107 1.30 -4.67 -31.34
N GLU A 108 2.21 -4.47 -32.28
CA GLU A 108 3.57 -3.96 -31.97
C GLU A 108 3.52 -2.51 -31.44
N GLY A 109 2.69 -1.67 -32.06
CA GLY A 109 2.54 -0.26 -31.71
C GLY A 109 3.60 0.65 -32.31
N LYS A 110 3.73 1.87 -31.76
CA LYS A 110 4.61 2.91 -32.31
C LYS A 110 6.08 2.60 -32.00
N GLN A 111 6.95 2.91 -32.96
CA GLN A 111 8.39 2.95 -32.72
C GLN A 111 8.77 4.26 -32.04
N LYS A 112 9.79 4.25 -31.18
CA LYS A 112 10.29 5.48 -30.55
C LYS A 112 10.78 6.44 -31.62
N THR A 113 10.20 7.63 -31.66
CA THR A 113 10.74 8.74 -32.46
C THR A 113 11.57 9.64 -31.55
N ASN A 114 12.80 9.95 -31.97
CA ASN A 114 13.79 10.68 -31.18
C ASN A 114 14.00 12.11 -31.69
N GLU A 115 12.97 12.73 -32.28
CA GLU A 115 13.08 14.04 -32.93
C GLU A 115 13.55 15.15 -31.96
N LYS A 116 13.37 14.96 -30.66
CA LYS A 116 13.81 15.92 -29.62
C LYS A 116 15.27 15.78 -29.18
N LEU A 117 16.02 14.77 -29.64
CA LEU A 117 17.42 14.53 -29.22
C LEU A 117 18.45 15.58 -29.71
N ASN A 118 18.02 16.60 -30.44
CA ASN A 118 18.90 17.71 -30.83
C ASN A 118 19.24 18.66 -29.65
N LYS A 119 18.61 18.47 -28.48
CA LYS A 119 18.91 19.20 -27.24
C LYS A 119 19.50 18.26 -26.18
N PRO A 120 20.34 18.77 -25.26
CA PRO A 120 20.76 18.02 -24.07
C PRO A 120 19.55 17.50 -23.27
N LEU A 121 19.63 16.26 -22.77
CA LEU A 121 18.53 15.63 -22.02
C LEU A 121 18.13 16.43 -20.77
N ILE A 122 19.07 17.11 -20.12
CA ILE A 122 18.80 17.95 -18.96
C ILE A 122 17.85 19.12 -19.29
N GLU A 123 18.00 19.71 -20.48
CA GLU A 123 17.14 20.80 -20.94
C GLU A 123 15.74 20.29 -21.26
N ILE A 124 15.65 19.19 -22.02
CA ILE A 124 14.38 18.52 -22.35
C ILE A 124 13.65 18.13 -21.06
N GLY A 125 14.37 17.53 -20.12
CA GLY A 125 13.85 17.11 -18.84
C GLY A 125 13.34 18.26 -17.99
N THR A 126 14.10 19.36 -17.93
CA THR A 126 13.70 20.57 -17.21
C THR A 126 12.44 21.19 -17.81
N GLU A 127 12.36 21.27 -19.14
CA GLU A 127 11.17 21.77 -19.84
C GLU A 127 9.95 20.87 -19.58
N ASN A 128 10.11 19.55 -19.71
CA ASN A 128 9.04 18.58 -19.50
C ASN A 128 8.54 18.57 -18.06
N GLN A 129 9.44 18.52 -17.07
CA GLN A 129 9.09 18.56 -15.65
C GLN A 129 8.33 19.85 -15.30
N THR A 130 8.82 21.00 -15.78
CA THR A 130 8.19 22.30 -15.52
C THR A 130 6.78 22.36 -16.10
N LYS A 131 6.59 21.87 -17.33
CA LYS A 131 5.27 21.82 -17.98
C LYS A 131 4.33 20.85 -17.28
N LEU A 132 4.81 19.66 -16.90
CA LEU A 132 4.00 18.64 -16.24
C LEU A 132 3.50 19.10 -14.87
N VAL A 133 4.35 19.75 -14.08
CA VAL A 133 4.01 20.21 -12.72
C VAL A 133 3.38 21.62 -12.71
N GLY A 134 3.57 22.38 -13.80
CA GLY A 134 3.10 23.76 -13.93
C GLY A 134 4.01 24.81 -13.29
N ASN A 135 5.11 24.41 -12.64
CA ASN A 135 6.10 25.28 -12.02
C ASN A 135 7.50 24.64 -12.05
N LYS A 136 8.55 25.45 -11.91
CA LYS A 136 9.91 24.93 -11.74
C LYS A 136 10.03 24.23 -10.39
N ILE A 137 10.49 22.98 -10.42
CA ILE A 137 10.76 22.21 -9.20
C ILE A 137 12.06 22.69 -8.57
N SER A 138 12.01 22.91 -7.26
CA SER A 138 13.14 23.22 -6.39
C SER A 138 12.83 22.71 -4.98
N GLY A 139 13.83 22.57 -4.12
CA GLY A 139 13.62 22.10 -2.75
C GLY A 139 14.90 21.57 -2.12
N GLY A 140 14.94 21.57 -0.78
CA GLY A 140 16.17 21.29 -0.03
C GLY A 140 16.78 19.90 -0.27
N VAL A 141 16.00 18.91 -0.70
CA VAL A 141 16.55 17.58 -1.08
C VAL A 141 17.41 17.65 -2.34
N TYR A 142 17.05 18.53 -3.30
CA TYR A 142 17.78 18.72 -4.54
C TYR A 142 19.04 19.56 -4.31
N ASP A 143 19.01 20.50 -3.36
CA ASP A 143 20.20 21.24 -2.93
C ASP A 143 21.16 20.33 -2.15
N PHE A 144 20.63 19.44 -1.31
CA PHE A 144 21.40 18.50 -0.51
C PHE A 144 22.05 17.40 -1.37
N ALA A 145 21.35 16.88 -2.37
CA ALA A 145 21.83 15.83 -3.26
C ALA A 145 21.55 16.14 -4.74
N PRO A 146 22.28 17.08 -5.38
CA PRO A 146 22.00 17.56 -6.74
C PRO A 146 21.96 16.46 -7.82
N THR A 147 22.68 15.35 -7.61
CA THR A 147 22.67 14.21 -8.52
C THR A 147 21.28 13.60 -8.69
N ILE A 148 20.43 13.62 -7.65
CA ILE A 148 19.06 13.08 -7.78
C ILE A 148 18.21 13.94 -8.72
N ASP A 149 18.39 15.26 -8.67
CA ASP A 149 17.70 16.20 -9.56
C ASP A 149 18.17 16.02 -11.01
N GLN A 150 19.48 15.86 -11.22
CA GLN A 150 20.04 15.55 -12.52
C GLN A 150 19.44 14.25 -13.09
N TYR A 151 19.39 13.16 -12.32
CA TYR A 151 18.84 11.89 -12.80
C TYR A 151 17.34 11.97 -13.09
N LEU A 152 16.57 12.67 -12.26
CA LEU A 152 15.15 12.91 -12.55
C LEU A 152 14.98 13.68 -13.86
N LYS A 153 15.74 14.75 -14.07
CA LYS A 153 15.62 15.56 -15.29
C LYS A 153 16.13 14.81 -16.51
N GLU A 154 17.35 14.27 -16.52
CA GLU A 154 17.93 13.65 -17.70
C GLU A 154 17.25 12.31 -18.04
N HIS A 155 17.20 11.38 -17.09
CA HIS A 155 16.74 10.03 -17.37
C HIS A 155 15.22 9.92 -17.39
N LEU A 156 14.54 10.45 -16.36
CA LEU A 156 13.08 10.31 -16.26
C LEU A 156 12.38 11.31 -17.18
N PHE A 157 12.56 12.62 -16.97
CA PHE A 157 11.81 13.62 -17.72
C PHE A 157 12.33 13.85 -19.15
N GLY A 158 13.64 13.71 -19.35
CA GLY A 158 14.32 13.91 -20.63
C GLY A 158 14.20 12.70 -21.54
N ALA A 159 14.68 11.54 -21.11
CA ALA A 159 14.70 10.34 -21.95
C ALA A 159 13.36 9.57 -21.96
N ILE A 160 12.75 9.33 -20.80
CA ILE A 160 11.50 8.55 -20.73
C ILE A 160 10.28 9.41 -21.12
N PHE A 161 10.03 10.53 -20.43
CA PHE A 161 8.87 11.39 -20.73
C PHE A 161 9.05 12.20 -22.02
N GLY A 162 10.26 12.23 -22.58
CA GLY A 162 10.55 12.90 -23.84
C GLY A 162 10.00 12.18 -25.07
N ASN A 163 9.70 10.88 -24.99
CA ASN A 163 9.15 10.11 -26.11
C ASN A 163 7.61 10.13 -26.15
N ASP A 164 7.06 9.90 -27.33
CA ASP A 164 5.65 10.10 -27.70
C ASP A 164 4.81 8.81 -27.73
N ILE A 165 5.35 7.69 -27.22
CA ILE A 165 4.60 6.43 -27.15
C ILE A 165 3.41 6.57 -26.20
N LEU A 166 3.64 7.15 -25.01
CA LEU A 166 2.60 7.43 -24.02
C LEU A 166 2.49 8.94 -23.80
N ASP A 167 1.25 9.44 -23.83
CA ASP A 167 0.95 10.82 -23.46
C ASP A 167 1.10 11.05 -21.94
N TRP A 168 1.19 12.32 -21.55
CA TRP A 168 1.47 12.68 -20.15
C TRP A 168 0.35 12.29 -19.19
N LYS A 169 -0.91 12.33 -19.66
CA LYS A 169 -2.06 11.93 -18.85
C LYS A 169 -1.97 10.44 -18.49
N THR A 170 -1.61 9.62 -19.46
CA THR A 170 -1.44 8.17 -19.32
C THR A 170 -0.23 7.86 -18.42
N ARG A 171 0.88 8.59 -18.59
CA ARG A 171 2.05 8.45 -17.71
C ARG A 171 1.73 8.77 -16.26
N GLU A 172 0.95 9.82 -15.99
CA GLU A 172 0.52 10.15 -14.63
C GLU A 172 -0.42 9.07 -14.07
N LEU A 173 -1.36 8.55 -14.86
CA LEU A 173 -2.21 7.43 -14.44
C LEU A 173 -1.39 6.20 -14.00
N ILE A 174 -0.36 5.84 -14.76
CA ILE A 174 0.56 4.74 -14.45
C ILE A 174 1.31 5.01 -13.14
N THR A 175 1.86 6.22 -13.00
CA THR A 175 2.58 6.64 -11.79
C THR A 175 1.68 6.63 -10.55
N ILE A 176 0.46 7.17 -10.65
CA ILE A 176 -0.51 7.19 -9.56
C ILE A 176 -0.86 5.77 -9.13
N SER A 177 -1.09 4.85 -10.06
CA SER A 177 -1.37 3.44 -9.72
C SER A 177 -0.20 2.79 -8.98
N ALA A 178 1.03 3.00 -9.44
CA ALA A 178 2.21 2.44 -8.81
C ALA A 178 2.42 2.96 -7.39
N LEU A 179 2.33 4.28 -7.18
CA LEU A 179 2.45 4.90 -5.85
C LEU A 179 1.28 4.50 -4.93
N ALA A 180 0.05 4.46 -5.45
CA ALA A 180 -1.12 3.97 -4.73
C ALA A 180 -1.00 2.50 -4.32
N SER A 181 -0.06 1.77 -4.91
CA SER A 181 0.23 0.38 -4.59
C SER A 181 1.46 0.23 -3.69
N LEU A 182 2.11 1.31 -3.21
CA LEU A 182 3.34 1.21 -2.41
C LEU A 182 3.21 1.90 -1.06
N LYS A 183 3.45 1.15 0.02
CA LYS A 183 3.49 1.69 1.38
C LYS A 183 4.61 2.72 1.52
N GLY A 184 4.33 3.84 2.18
CA GLY A 184 5.33 4.87 2.49
C GLY A 184 5.57 5.87 1.35
N THR A 185 4.73 5.84 0.31
CA THR A 185 4.78 6.79 -0.82
C THR A 185 3.60 7.74 -0.84
N GLU A 186 2.82 7.82 0.24
CA GLU A 186 1.60 8.62 0.35
C GLU A 186 1.83 10.12 0.05
N PRO A 187 2.93 10.77 0.47
CA PRO A 187 3.23 12.15 0.08
C PRO A 187 3.40 12.31 -1.44
N GLN A 188 4.10 11.39 -2.10
CA GLN A 188 4.32 11.39 -3.54
C GLN A 188 3.01 11.10 -4.27
N LEU A 189 2.23 10.12 -3.81
CA LEU A 189 0.90 9.83 -4.35
C LEU A 189 0.01 11.08 -4.31
N ARG A 190 -0.02 11.79 -3.18
CA ARG A 190 -0.78 13.02 -3.04
C ARG A 190 -0.37 14.07 -4.06
N SER A 191 0.93 14.24 -4.27
CA SER A 191 1.47 15.19 -5.26
C SER A 191 1.05 14.78 -6.69
N HIS A 192 1.23 13.51 -7.05
CA HIS A 192 0.88 13.00 -8.38
C HIS A 192 -0.63 12.99 -8.64
N LEU A 193 -1.49 12.80 -7.65
CA LEU A 193 -2.94 13.01 -7.79
C LEU A 193 -3.25 14.46 -8.21
N GLY A 194 -2.56 15.44 -7.62
CA GLY A 194 -2.69 16.85 -7.99
C GLY A 194 -2.15 17.15 -9.39
N VAL A 195 -0.98 16.61 -9.73
CA VAL A 195 -0.39 16.72 -11.08
C VAL A 195 -1.31 16.07 -12.13
N GLY A 196 -1.89 14.92 -11.82
CA GLY A 196 -2.87 14.25 -12.67
C GLY A 196 -4.08 15.15 -12.95
N MET A 197 -4.66 15.79 -11.92
CA MET A 197 -5.76 16.74 -12.11
C MET A 197 -5.34 17.93 -12.97
N TYR A 198 -4.14 18.47 -12.76
CA TYR A 198 -3.59 19.55 -13.58
C TYR A 198 -3.44 19.16 -15.06
N ASN A 199 -3.10 17.90 -15.34
CA ASN A 199 -2.94 17.36 -16.70
C ASN A 199 -4.23 16.70 -17.26
N GLY A 200 -5.39 16.96 -16.66
CA GLY A 200 -6.69 16.58 -17.23
C GLY A 200 -7.24 15.21 -16.83
N LEU A 201 -6.70 14.55 -15.79
CA LEU A 201 -7.41 13.46 -15.11
C LEU A 201 -8.56 14.05 -14.28
N THR A 202 -9.77 13.54 -14.50
CA THR A 202 -10.92 13.98 -13.70
C THR A 202 -10.92 13.30 -12.33
N THR A 203 -11.61 13.88 -11.35
CA THR A 203 -11.76 13.26 -10.02
C THR A 203 -12.44 11.89 -10.09
N LYS A 204 -13.32 11.66 -11.06
CA LYS A 204 -13.94 10.36 -11.32
C LYS A 204 -12.94 9.34 -11.84
N GLN A 205 -12.08 9.72 -12.79
CA GLN A 205 -11.00 8.87 -13.28
C GLN A 205 -10.02 8.53 -12.15
N LEU A 206 -9.64 9.50 -11.31
CA LEU A 206 -8.78 9.25 -10.15
C LEU A 206 -9.43 8.27 -9.16
N SER A 207 -10.69 8.48 -8.78
CA SER A 207 -11.43 7.53 -7.94
C SER A 207 -11.48 6.12 -8.54
N GLU A 208 -11.65 6.01 -9.87
CA GLU A 208 -11.63 4.73 -10.58
C GLU A 208 -10.26 4.04 -10.52
N ILE A 209 -9.16 4.78 -10.73
CA ILE A 209 -7.78 4.24 -10.58
C ILE A 209 -7.61 3.64 -9.17
N LEU A 210 -7.98 4.39 -8.13
CA LEU A 210 -7.80 3.95 -6.75
C LEU A 210 -8.72 2.79 -6.38
N HIS A 211 -9.90 2.72 -6.98
CA HIS A 211 -10.80 1.58 -6.82
C HIS A 211 -10.23 0.31 -7.49
N LEU A 212 -9.63 0.42 -8.66
CA LEU A 212 -8.95 -0.71 -9.31
C LEU A 212 -7.75 -1.20 -8.49
N VAL A 213 -6.96 -0.29 -7.91
CA VAL A 213 -5.88 -0.68 -6.99
C VAL A 213 -6.44 -1.44 -5.79
N GLU A 214 -7.52 -0.95 -5.17
CA GLU A 214 -8.18 -1.64 -4.05
C GLU A 214 -8.66 -3.05 -4.42
N LYS A 215 -9.32 -3.20 -5.58
CA LYS A 215 -10.00 -4.45 -5.93
C LYS A 215 -9.11 -5.49 -6.60
N SER A 216 -8.12 -5.05 -7.36
CA SER A 216 -7.39 -5.91 -8.29
C SER A 216 -5.88 -5.94 -8.06
N VAL A 217 -5.37 -5.13 -7.12
CA VAL A 217 -3.92 -5.08 -6.86
C VAL A 217 -3.63 -5.32 -5.39
N HIS A 218 -4.13 -4.45 -4.51
CA HIS A 218 -3.87 -4.52 -3.08
C HIS A 218 -4.92 -3.72 -2.29
N LEU A 219 -5.81 -4.45 -1.60
CA LEU A 219 -6.93 -3.90 -0.82
C LEU A 219 -6.53 -2.73 0.08
N GLN A 220 -5.58 -2.96 0.99
CA GLN A 220 -5.22 -1.96 2.01
C GLN A 220 -4.56 -0.70 1.40
N GLN A 221 -3.68 -0.86 0.41
CA GLN A 221 -3.04 0.26 -0.26
C GLN A 221 -4.07 1.08 -1.07
N GLY A 222 -5.05 0.43 -1.70
CA GLY A 222 -6.17 1.13 -2.34
C GLY A 222 -7.02 1.94 -1.36
N ILE A 223 -7.33 1.40 -0.17
CA ILE A 223 -8.05 2.12 0.89
C ILE A 223 -7.25 3.35 1.36
N ILE A 224 -5.95 3.17 1.63
CA ILE A 224 -5.05 4.26 2.03
C ILE A 224 -5.00 5.33 0.94
N ALA A 225 -4.83 4.92 -0.31
CA ALA A 225 -4.78 5.83 -1.45
C ALA A 225 -6.06 6.67 -1.58
N LYS A 226 -7.25 6.08 -1.33
CA LYS A 226 -8.52 6.82 -1.28
C LYS A 226 -8.56 7.85 -0.15
N LYS A 227 -8.04 7.52 1.04
CA LYS A 227 -7.89 8.49 2.15
C LYS A 227 -6.95 9.64 1.76
N VAL A 228 -5.83 9.33 1.12
CA VAL A 228 -4.88 10.34 0.59
C VAL A 228 -5.59 11.25 -0.41
N PHE A 229 -6.34 10.69 -1.35
CA PHE A 229 -7.10 11.47 -2.33
C PHE A 229 -8.19 12.33 -1.69
N GLN A 230 -8.94 11.80 -0.72
CA GLN A 230 -9.94 12.57 0.01
C GLN A 230 -9.31 13.78 0.71
N SER A 231 -8.18 13.57 1.39
CA SER A 231 -7.48 14.69 2.04
C SER A 231 -6.96 15.73 1.04
N LEU A 232 -6.69 15.35 -0.22
CA LEU A 232 -6.33 16.29 -1.29
C LEU A 232 -7.54 17.15 -1.67
N LEU A 233 -8.70 16.52 -1.87
CA LEU A 233 -9.96 17.21 -2.18
C LEU A 233 -10.37 18.16 -1.05
N ASP A 234 -10.20 17.73 0.20
CA ASP A 234 -10.49 18.53 1.39
C ASP A 234 -9.44 19.64 1.65
N LYS A 235 -8.35 19.66 0.87
CA LYS A 235 -7.21 20.56 1.06
C LYS A 235 -6.59 20.48 2.47
N LYS A 236 -6.61 19.29 3.08
CA LYS A 236 -6.03 19.01 4.41
C LYS A 236 -4.76 18.17 4.29
N PRO A 237 -3.77 18.34 5.18
CA PRO A 237 -2.63 17.44 5.21
C PRO A 237 -3.10 16.00 5.44
N TYR A 238 -2.53 15.05 4.71
CA TYR A 238 -2.71 13.64 5.02
C TYR A 238 -1.87 13.32 6.26
N GLN A 239 -2.50 12.83 7.32
CA GLN A 239 -1.80 12.24 8.45
C GLN A 239 -1.80 10.73 8.24
N SER A 240 -0.60 10.14 8.13
CA SER A 240 -0.48 8.69 8.18
C SER A 240 -0.99 8.25 9.54
N GLU A 241 -2.18 7.66 9.58
CA GLU A 241 -2.59 6.90 10.75
C GLU A 241 -1.51 5.83 10.94
N GLU A 242 -0.93 5.74 12.14
CA GLU A 242 -0.18 4.54 12.55
C GLU A 242 -1.01 3.37 12.07
N THR A 243 -0.45 2.59 11.14
CA THR A 243 -1.13 1.49 10.44
C THR A 243 -2.20 0.95 11.35
N ILE A 244 -3.48 1.26 11.07
CA ILE A 244 -4.55 0.49 11.68
C ILE A 244 -4.29 -0.87 11.07
N ASN A 245 -3.50 -1.69 11.76
CA ASN A 245 -3.54 -3.12 11.62
C ASN A 245 -4.99 -3.40 11.93
N GLU A 246 -5.83 -3.42 10.90
CA GLU A 246 -7.20 -3.86 11.05
C GLU A 246 -7.08 -5.29 11.53
N ILE A 247 -7.22 -5.43 12.84
CA ILE A 247 -7.18 -6.69 13.54
C ILE A 247 -8.27 -7.53 12.85
N VAL A 248 -7.90 -8.74 12.45
CA VAL A 248 -8.76 -9.65 11.65
C VAL A 248 -10.18 -9.77 12.23
N PHE A 249 -10.30 -9.62 13.55
CA PHE A 249 -11.56 -9.52 14.27
C PHE A 249 -11.53 -8.27 15.16
N PRO A 250 -12.69 -7.63 15.42
CA PRO A 250 -12.76 -6.51 16.36
C PRO A 250 -12.27 -6.93 17.76
N LYS A 251 -11.80 -5.96 18.56
CA LYS A 251 -11.19 -6.19 19.89
C LYS A 251 -12.12 -6.96 20.85
N GLY A 252 -13.43 -6.80 20.70
CA GLY A 252 -14.44 -7.42 21.56
C GLY A 252 -14.61 -6.69 22.91
N GLN A 253 -15.07 -7.42 23.91
CA GLN A 253 -15.35 -6.87 25.25
C GLN A 253 -14.12 -6.98 26.15
N LYS A 254 -13.90 -5.97 27.00
CA LYS A 254 -12.83 -6.00 28.01
C LYS A 254 -13.09 -7.17 28.98
N ILE A 255 -12.06 -7.98 29.23
CA ILE A 255 -12.13 -9.08 30.19
C ILE A 255 -12.04 -8.51 31.61
N ASN A 256 -13.07 -8.74 32.42
CA ASN A 256 -13.11 -8.36 33.84
C ASN A 256 -12.97 -9.62 34.71
N SER A 257 -11.77 -10.19 34.75
CA SER A 257 -11.44 -11.37 35.55
C SER A 257 -10.04 -11.22 36.13
N ASP A 258 -9.84 -11.78 37.32
CA ASP A 258 -8.54 -11.87 37.98
C ASP A 258 -7.61 -12.91 37.31
N ASN A 259 -8.07 -13.64 36.29
CA ASN A 259 -7.27 -14.61 35.52
C ASN A 259 -6.26 -13.98 34.57
N PHE A 260 -6.21 -12.65 34.49
CA PHE A 260 -5.32 -11.89 33.65
C PHE A 260 -4.56 -10.85 34.49
N SER A 261 -3.29 -10.65 34.18
CA SER A 261 -2.53 -9.47 34.60
C SER A 261 -2.55 -8.49 33.43
N GLY A 262 -2.76 -7.19 33.70
CA GLY A 262 -2.90 -6.17 32.66
C GLY A 262 -4.28 -6.19 31.97
N ILE A 263 -4.40 -5.49 30.83
CA ILE A 263 -5.68 -5.36 30.13
C ILE A 263 -5.75 -6.30 28.93
N ALA A 264 -6.82 -7.10 28.87
CA ALA A 264 -7.14 -7.95 27.74
C ALA A 264 -8.61 -7.79 27.31
N TRP A 265 -8.90 -8.09 26.06
CA TRP A 265 -10.25 -8.10 25.48
C TRP A 265 -10.50 -9.43 24.78
N LEU A 266 -11.74 -9.89 24.85
CA LEU A 266 -12.22 -11.09 24.19
C LEU A 266 -13.33 -10.73 23.22
N GLN A 267 -13.13 -11.07 21.94
CA GLN A 267 -14.21 -11.25 20.99
C GLN A 267 -14.50 -12.75 20.88
N GLN A 268 -15.65 -13.18 21.39
CA GLN A 268 -16.12 -14.54 21.18
C GLN A 268 -16.47 -14.71 19.69
N LEU A 269 -15.90 -15.73 19.04
CA LEU A 269 -16.12 -16.00 17.62
C LEU A 269 -17.04 -17.21 17.42
N ILE A 270 -16.77 -18.31 18.13
CA ILE A 270 -17.56 -19.53 18.09
C ILE A 270 -17.79 -20.00 19.52
N MET A 271 -19.05 -20.22 19.89
CA MET A 271 -19.40 -20.87 21.16
C MET A 271 -19.53 -22.38 20.92
N SER A 272 -19.09 -23.19 21.88
CA SER A 272 -19.32 -24.64 21.81
C SER A 272 -20.79 -24.97 22.04
N ASP A 273 -21.28 -26.01 21.37
CA ASP A 273 -22.62 -26.56 21.54
C ASP A 273 -22.61 -28.10 21.56
N SER A 274 -23.78 -28.73 21.57
CA SER A 274 -23.91 -30.20 21.60
C SER A 274 -23.39 -30.89 20.34
N SER A 275 -23.32 -30.19 19.21
CA SER A 275 -22.83 -30.69 17.93
C SER A 275 -21.32 -30.47 17.76
N ASN A 276 -20.77 -29.41 18.35
CA ASN A 276 -19.36 -29.04 18.26
C ASN A 276 -18.83 -28.51 19.61
N GLY A 277 -17.95 -29.31 20.25
CA GLY A 277 -17.29 -28.93 21.51
C GLY A 277 -16.19 -27.88 21.37
N ILE A 278 -15.89 -27.40 20.16
CA ILE A 278 -14.83 -26.41 19.95
C ILE A 278 -15.37 -25.00 20.18
N GLN A 279 -14.73 -24.27 21.08
CA GLN A 279 -14.90 -22.83 21.24
C GLN A 279 -13.72 -22.07 20.63
N VAL A 280 -14.01 -20.92 20.03
CA VAL A 280 -13.01 -20.05 19.40
C VAL A 280 -13.20 -18.62 19.88
N GLY A 281 -12.12 -18.01 20.36
CA GLY A 281 -12.10 -16.60 20.78
C GLY A 281 -10.90 -15.86 20.22
N SER A 282 -11.09 -14.61 19.80
CA SER A 282 -10.00 -13.67 19.52
C SER A 282 -9.69 -12.88 20.79
N VAL A 283 -8.45 -12.98 21.26
CA VAL A 283 -7.98 -12.29 22.47
C VAL A 283 -6.95 -11.25 22.09
N THR A 284 -7.21 -10.00 22.46
CA THR A 284 -6.25 -8.90 22.35
C THR A 284 -5.64 -8.62 23.72
N PHE A 285 -4.32 -8.60 23.82
CA PHE A 285 -3.55 -8.24 25.00
C PHE A 285 -2.90 -6.87 24.78
N GLU A 286 -3.08 -5.94 25.71
CA GLU A 286 -2.25 -4.74 25.75
C GLU A 286 -0.81 -5.07 26.16
N PRO A 287 0.18 -4.20 25.88
CA PRO A 287 1.56 -4.41 26.31
C PRO A 287 1.63 -4.76 27.80
N GLY A 288 2.39 -5.79 28.15
CA GLY A 288 2.48 -6.28 29.54
C GLY A 288 1.39 -7.27 29.97
N ALA A 289 0.26 -7.34 29.24
CA ALA A 289 -0.89 -8.14 29.63
C ALA A 289 -0.72 -9.62 29.30
N ARG A 290 -1.18 -10.50 30.20
CA ARG A 290 -0.97 -11.96 30.12
C ARG A 290 -1.97 -12.74 30.94
N THR A 291 -2.18 -14.00 30.59
CA THR A 291 -2.95 -14.94 31.41
C THR A 291 -2.20 -15.34 32.68
N LYS A 292 -2.93 -15.75 33.72
CA LYS A 292 -2.39 -16.61 34.79
C LYS A 292 -1.89 -17.93 34.19
N TRP A 293 -1.05 -18.63 34.96
CA TRP A 293 -0.78 -20.03 34.68
C TRP A 293 -2.09 -20.80 34.63
N HIS A 294 -2.27 -21.62 33.60
CA HIS A 294 -3.47 -22.45 33.46
C HIS A 294 -3.19 -23.66 32.57
N TYR A 295 -4.10 -24.63 32.56
CA TYR A 295 -4.07 -25.71 31.58
C TYR A 295 -5.48 -26.02 31.07
N HIS A 296 -5.53 -26.68 29.92
CA HIS A 296 -6.77 -27.17 29.33
C HIS A 296 -6.74 -28.69 29.33
N PRO A 297 -7.77 -29.39 29.85
CA PRO A 297 -7.82 -30.85 29.83
C PRO A 297 -7.76 -31.49 28.44
N SER A 298 -8.24 -30.76 27.42
CA SER A 298 -8.17 -31.17 26.00
C SER A 298 -6.97 -30.56 25.24
N GLY A 299 -6.18 -29.70 25.88
CA GLY A 299 -5.20 -28.85 25.22
C GLY A 299 -5.83 -27.62 24.54
N GLN A 300 -5.00 -26.83 23.86
CA GLN A 300 -5.42 -25.61 23.17
C GLN A 300 -4.53 -25.34 21.96
N ILE A 301 -5.06 -24.65 20.95
CA ILE A 301 -4.28 -24.11 19.83
C ILE A 301 -4.39 -22.59 19.84
N LEU A 302 -3.24 -21.92 19.65
CA LEU A 302 -3.15 -20.47 19.51
C LEU A 302 -2.65 -20.13 18.10
N LEU A 303 -3.33 -19.22 17.43
CA LEU A 303 -2.87 -18.62 16.17
C LEU A 303 -2.56 -17.15 16.43
N ALA A 304 -1.31 -16.72 16.26
CA ALA A 304 -0.93 -15.33 16.42
C ALA A 304 -1.32 -14.54 15.17
N ILE A 305 -2.30 -13.65 15.28
CA ILE A 305 -2.85 -12.91 14.14
C ILE A 305 -2.35 -11.46 14.08
N ASP A 306 -1.83 -10.93 15.18
CA ASP A 306 -1.12 -9.65 15.16
C ASP A 306 -0.17 -9.47 16.35
N GLY A 307 0.82 -8.58 16.15
CA GLY A 307 1.71 -8.13 17.22
C GLY A 307 2.79 -9.13 17.66
N LEU A 308 3.28 -8.93 18.88
CA LEU A 308 4.38 -9.71 19.48
C LEU A 308 4.03 -10.13 20.91
N GLY A 309 3.99 -11.44 21.13
CA GLY A 309 3.62 -12.04 22.40
C GLY A 309 4.69 -12.94 23.00
N TYR A 310 4.36 -13.46 24.17
CA TYR A 310 5.06 -14.53 24.85
C TYR A 310 4.18 -15.74 25.06
N TYR A 311 4.82 -16.90 25.13
CA TYR A 311 4.22 -18.13 25.61
C TYR A 311 5.25 -18.93 26.39
N GLN A 312 4.79 -19.59 27.45
CA GLN A 312 5.65 -20.45 28.24
C GLN A 312 4.87 -21.64 28.78
N GLU A 313 5.47 -22.83 28.68
CA GLU A 313 5.03 -24.02 29.43
C GLU A 313 5.82 -24.12 30.74
N LYS A 314 5.19 -24.62 31.79
CA LYS A 314 5.84 -24.74 33.10
C LYS A 314 7.02 -25.71 33.00
N GLY A 315 8.19 -25.23 33.44
CA GLY A 315 9.48 -25.92 33.34
C GLY A 315 10.22 -25.73 32.00
N SER A 316 9.66 -24.98 31.05
CA SER A 316 10.28 -24.69 29.75
C SER A 316 10.67 -23.21 29.64
N PRO A 317 11.63 -22.87 28.75
CA PRO A 317 11.95 -21.47 28.45
C PRO A 317 10.76 -20.70 27.87
N LYS A 318 10.67 -19.41 28.20
CA LYS A 318 9.74 -18.46 27.61
C LYS A 318 10.07 -18.25 26.13
N ARG A 319 9.07 -18.37 25.26
CA ARG A 319 9.14 -18.23 23.80
C ARG A 319 8.49 -16.92 23.37
N LEU A 320 9.08 -16.25 22.38
CA LEU A 320 8.42 -15.19 21.61
C LEU A 320 7.44 -15.79 20.59
N ILE A 321 6.30 -15.15 20.38
CA ILE A 321 5.35 -15.50 19.33
C ILE A 321 5.05 -14.27 18.47
N ARG A 322 5.19 -14.40 17.15
CA ARG A 322 4.97 -13.34 16.16
C ARG A 322 3.72 -13.61 15.33
N LYS A 323 3.17 -12.56 14.72
CA LYS A 323 2.12 -12.68 13.69
C LYS A 323 2.46 -13.75 12.65
N GLY A 324 1.52 -14.66 12.41
CA GLY A 324 1.66 -15.78 11.49
C GLY A 324 2.14 -17.08 12.14
N GLU A 325 2.63 -17.04 13.38
CA GLU A 325 3.06 -18.23 14.11
C GLU A 325 1.90 -18.92 14.84
N THR A 326 2.11 -20.19 15.19
CA THR A 326 1.12 -21.01 15.89
C THR A 326 1.73 -21.71 17.09
N VAL A 327 0.90 -21.96 18.10
CA VAL A 327 1.28 -22.70 19.29
C VAL A 327 0.25 -23.79 19.56
N LYS A 328 0.75 -25.00 19.79
CA LYS A 328 -0.04 -26.11 20.34
C LYS A 328 0.27 -26.22 21.82
N CYS A 329 -0.71 -25.95 22.67
CA CYS A 329 -0.65 -26.16 24.11
C CYS A 329 -1.05 -27.61 24.44
N PRO A 330 -0.15 -28.44 24.98
CA PRO A 330 -0.49 -29.82 25.31
C PRO A 330 -1.59 -29.93 26.37
N ALA A 331 -2.35 -31.02 26.32
CA ALA A 331 -3.37 -31.33 27.32
C ALA A 331 -2.75 -31.45 28.72
N ASN A 332 -3.41 -30.86 29.71
CA ASN A 332 -3.00 -30.87 31.13
C ASN A 332 -1.60 -30.30 31.41
N LYS A 333 -0.98 -29.58 30.46
CA LYS A 333 0.31 -28.92 30.67
C LYS A 333 0.08 -27.46 31.08
N PRO A 334 0.50 -27.03 32.29
CA PRO A 334 0.41 -25.63 32.68
C PRO A 334 1.20 -24.73 31.75
N HIS A 335 0.56 -23.66 31.27
CA HIS A 335 1.14 -22.63 30.41
C HIS A 335 0.53 -21.25 30.69
N TRP A 336 1.20 -20.22 30.21
CA TRP A 336 0.64 -18.88 30.08
C TRP A 336 1.03 -18.27 28.73
N HIS A 337 0.31 -17.23 28.34
CA HIS A 337 0.61 -16.45 27.14
C HIS A 337 0.07 -15.03 27.27
N GLY A 338 0.63 -14.10 26.49
CA GLY A 338 0.25 -12.71 26.54
C GLY A 338 1.08 -11.84 25.61
N ALA A 339 0.92 -10.54 25.73
CA ALA A 339 1.73 -9.55 25.04
C ALA A 339 3.16 -9.50 25.58
N SER A 340 4.09 -9.06 24.72
CA SER A 340 5.40 -8.58 25.15
C SER A 340 5.28 -7.23 25.91
N PRO A 341 6.35 -6.73 26.56
CA PRO A 341 6.24 -5.55 27.42
C PRO A 341 5.86 -4.27 26.68
N ASN A 342 6.17 -4.19 25.37
CA ASN A 342 6.11 -2.94 24.60
C ASN A 342 5.20 -3.02 23.36
N GLN A 343 4.56 -4.17 23.08
CA GLN A 343 3.72 -4.34 21.89
C GLN A 343 2.43 -5.06 22.24
N VAL A 344 1.34 -4.66 21.58
CA VAL A 344 0.07 -5.39 21.58
C VAL A 344 0.30 -6.80 21.03
N PHE A 345 -0.50 -7.76 21.47
CA PHE A 345 -0.54 -9.09 20.89
C PHE A 345 -1.99 -9.55 20.70
N VAL A 346 -2.29 -10.13 19.53
CA VAL A 346 -3.62 -10.66 19.22
C VAL A 346 -3.50 -12.12 18.80
N GLN A 347 -4.29 -12.97 19.43
CA GLN A 347 -4.33 -14.40 19.13
C GLN A 347 -5.76 -14.91 18.94
N ILE A 348 -5.91 -15.96 18.13
CA ILE A 348 -7.09 -16.83 18.14
C ILE A 348 -6.80 -18.01 19.05
N ALA A 349 -7.62 -18.18 20.08
CA ALA A 349 -7.59 -19.34 20.96
C ALA A 349 -8.68 -20.34 20.55
N ILE A 350 -8.27 -21.55 20.20
CA ILE A 350 -9.14 -22.66 19.79
C ILE A 350 -9.04 -23.74 20.86
N THR A 351 -10.15 -24.03 21.53
CA THR A 351 -10.18 -24.94 22.68
C THR A 351 -11.34 -25.93 22.55
N ASP A 352 -11.09 -27.22 22.81
CA ASP A 352 -12.15 -28.22 22.90
C ASP A 352 -12.63 -28.35 24.36
N SER A 353 -13.88 -27.98 24.63
CA SER A 353 -14.48 -27.98 25.96
C SER A 353 -15.04 -29.34 26.41
N LYS A 354 -14.94 -30.40 25.60
CA LYS A 354 -15.47 -31.74 25.92
C LYS A 354 -14.98 -32.33 27.25
N LYS A 355 -13.74 -32.02 27.64
CA LYS A 355 -13.15 -32.46 28.92
C LYS A 355 -13.16 -31.37 30.00
N GLY A 356 -13.98 -30.34 29.83
CA GLY A 356 -14.04 -29.17 30.70
C GLY A 356 -13.27 -27.96 30.15
N GLY A 357 -13.45 -26.81 30.79
CA GLY A 357 -12.78 -25.56 30.45
C GLY A 357 -11.37 -25.43 31.02
N ALA A 358 -10.81 -24.22 30.93
CA ALA A 358 -9.52 -23.89 31.52
C ALA A 358 -9.50 -24.10 33.03
N VAL A 359 -8.45 -24.72 33.54
CA VAL A 359 -8.14 -24.79 34.98
C VAL A 359 -7.07 -23.77 35.29
N TRP A 360 -7.46 -22.74 36.06
CA TRP A 360 -6.61 -21.61 36.43
C TRP A 360 -5.77 -21.90 37.66
N LEU A 361 -4.52 -21.42 37.66
CA LEU A 361 -3.52 -21.62 38.71
C LEU A 361 -3.03 -20.26 39.25
N GLU A 362 -1.79 -20.18 39.69
CA GLU A 362 -1.15 -18.96 40.20
C GLU A 362 -0.90 -17.87 39.14
N GLN A 363 -0.67 -16.64 39.60
CA GLN A 363 -0.22 -15.55 38.73
C GLN A 363 1.21 -15.76 38.23
N VAL A 364 1.48 -15.29 37.02
CA VAL A 364 2.85 -15.19 36.48
C VAL A 364 3.55 -14.03 37.17
N SER A 365 4.57 -14.34 37.96
CA SER A 365 5.35 -13.31 38.67
C SER A 365 6.03 -12.34 37.71
N ASP A 366 6.26 -11.10 38.14
CA ASP A 366 6.97 -10.12 37.30
C ASP A 366 8.41 -10.57 36.98
N LEU A 367 9.08 -11.27 37.91
CA LEU A 367 10.40 -11.84 37.67
C LEU A 367 10.42 -12.89 36.55
N GLU A 368 9.33 -13.66 36.42
CA GLU A 368 9.17 -14.64 35.35
C GLU A 368 8.74 -14.00 34.02
N TYR A 369 8.01 -12.88 34.11
CA TYR A 369 7.49 -12.15 32.95
C TYR A 369 8.52 -11.24 32.27
N PHE A 370 9.28 -10.45 33.03
CA PHE A 370 10.39 -9.65 32.53
C PHE A 370 11.63 -10.51 32.24
#